data_AF-T2ISL5-F1
#
_entry.id   AF-T2ISL5-F1
#
_cell.length_a   1.000
_cell.length_b   1.000
_cell.length_c   1.000
_cell.angle_alpha   90.00
_cell.angle_beta   90.00
_cell.angle_gamma   90.00
#
_symmetry.space_group_name_H-M   'P 1'
#
loop_
_entity.id
_entity.type
_entity.pdbx_description
1 polymer ?
#
loop_
_entity_poly.entity_id
_entity_poly.type
_entity_poly.pdbx_seq_one_letter_code
_entity_poly.pdbx_strand_id
1 'polypeptide(L)'
;MLTDLYSCDRGLSPTYWQRQQFPPEFHNKITVRHDGVDTNYFHPKPGAKLVLQNKNLDLSEVDEIVTYVARGMEPYRGFPQFMEAVSILLKKTP
;
A
#
# COMPACT_ATOMS: atom_id res chain seq x y z
N MET A 1 -3.37 -26.48 5.38
CA MET A 1 -3.18 -27.08 6.72
C MET A 1 -2.36 -26.09 7.55
N LEU A 2 -2.71 -25.85 8.81
CA LEU A 2 -2.06 -24.84 9.68
C LEU A 2 -0.91 -25.44 10.52
N THR A 3 -0.20 -26.44 10.00
CA THR A 3 0.80 -27.21 10.75
C THR A 3 1.93 -26.34 11.29
N ASP A 4 2.38 -25.36 10.50
CA ASP A 4 3.45 -24.44 10.91
C ASP A 4 3.00 -23.48 12.02
N LEU A 5 1.75 -23.01 11.97
CA LEU A 5 1.18 -22.20 13.05
C LEU A 5 0.98 -23.03 14.33
N TYR A 6 0.66 -24.30 14.18
CA TYR A 6 0.58 -25.23 15.31
C TYR A 6 1.94 -25.46 15.96
N SER A 7 3.00 -25.67 15.17
CA SER A 7 4.35 -25.97 15.67
C SER A 7 5.10 -24.73 16.15
N CYS A 8 4.78 -23.53 15.64
CA CYS A 8 5.47 -22.31 16.05
C CYS A 8 5.15 -21.90 17.50
N ASP A 9 6.09 -21.18 18.11
CA ASP A 9 5.91 -20.56 19.43
C ASP A 9 5.11 -19.25 19.34
N ARG A 10 5.30 -18.49 18.26
CA ARG A 10 4.70 -17.17 18.03
C ARG A 10 4.34 -16.97 16.57
N GLY A 11 3.12 -16.50 16.33
CA GLY A 11 2.66 -16.01 15.04
C GLY A 11 2.56 -14.48 15.03
N LEU A 12 2.63 -13.90 13.84
CA LEU A 12 2.45 -12.47 13.62
C LEU A 12 1.34 -12.22 12.60
N SER A 13 0.51 -11.22 12.85
CA SER A 13 -0.51 -10.78 11.91
C SER A 13 -0.50 -9.25 11.81
N PRO A 14 -0.60 -8.67 10.60
CA PRO A 14 -0.57 -7.21 10.44
C PRO A 14 -1.75 -6.49 11.09
N THR A 15 -2.93 -7.12 11.12
CA THR A 15 -4.17 -6.49 11.61
C THR A 15 -5.00 -7.45 12.47
N TYR A 16 -5.89 -6.90 13.29
CA TYR A 16 -6.85 -7.69 14.05
C TYR A 16 -7.81 -8.47 13.15
N TRP A 17 -8.21 -7.89 12.02
CA TRP A 17 -9.08 -8.58 11.05
C TRP A 17 -8.41 -9.82 10.46
N GLN A 18 -7.13 -9.74 10.09
CA GLN A 18 -6.37 -10.89 9.61
C GLN A 18 -6.21 -11.96 10.69
N ARG A 19 -5.93 -11.56 11.95
CA ARG A 19 -5.89 -12.50 13.09
C ARG A 19 -7.23 -13.24 13.26
N GLN A 20 -8.35 -12.55 13.09
CA GLN A 20 -9.69 -13.15 13.21
C GLN A 20 -9.98 -14.21 12.13
N GLN A 21 -9.26 -14.22 11.02
CA GLN A 21 -9.42 -15.26 9.99
C GLN A 21 -8.85 -16.63 10.42
N PHE A 22 -8.06 -16.68 11.51
CA PHE A 22 -7.52 -17.92 12.06
C PHE A 22 -8.47 -18.52 13.12
N PRO A 23 -8.44 -19.85 13.32
CA PRO A 23 -9.20 -20.50 14.39
C PRO A 23 -8.90 -19.91 15.78
N PRO A 24 -9.90 -19.72 16.66
CA PRO A 24 -9.73 -19.08 17.97
C PRO A 24 -8.65 -19.71 18.85
N GLU A 25 -8.43 -21.02 18.75
CA GLU A 25 -7.42 -21.76 19.50
C GLU A 25 -5.97 -21.31 19.24
N PHE A 26 -5.72 -20.64 18.10
CA PHE A 26 -4.39 -20.10 17.76
C PHE A 26 -4.24 -18.61 18.09
N HIS A 27 -5.31 -17.91 18.50
CA HIS A 27 -5.26 -16.46 18.72
C HIS A 27 -4.30 -16.06 19.83
N ASN A 28 -4.06 -16.93 20.81
CA ASN A 28 -3.08 -16.72 21.87
C ASN A 28 -1.62 -16.72 21.36
N LYS A 29 -1.32 -17.42 20.26
CA LYS A 29 -0.01 -17.45 19.62
C LYS A 29 0.23 -16.25 18.71
N ILE A 30 -0.84 -15.65 18.17
CA ILE A 30 -0.76 -14.60 17.14
C ILE A 30 -0.75 -13.21 17.78
N THR A 31 0.39 -12.52 17.64
CA THR A 31 0.52 -11.12 18.00
C THR A 31 0.15 -10.24 16.82
N VAL A 32 -0.70 -9.22 17.05
CA VAL A 32 -1.03 -8.22 16.04
C VAL A 32 -0.02 -7.08 16.08
N ARG A 33 0.64 -6.84 14.95
CA ARG A 33 1.61 -5.76 14.76
C ARG A 33 1.51 -5.25 13.33
N HIS A 34 1.10 -4.00 13.17
CA HIS A 34 1.08 -3.34 11.87
C HIS A 34 2.50 -3.16 11.35
N ASP A 35 2.73 -3.56 10.11
CA ASP A 35 3.96 -3.23 9.39
C ASP A 35 4.03 -1.71 9.16
N GLY A 36 5.25 -1.17 9.10
CA GLY A 36 5.50 0.25 8.88
C GLY A 36 6.71 0.48 7.99
N VAL A 37 6.99 1.75 7.71
CA VAL A 37 8.19 2.21 7.00
C VAL A 37 9.03 3.07 7.94
N ASP A 38 10.35 3.10 7.73
CA ASP A 38 11.23 3.99 8.48
C ASP A 38 10.97 5.44 8.08
N THR A 39 10.26 6.19 8.92
CA THR A 39 9.89 7.59 8.66
C THR A 39 11.05 8.55 8.84
N ASN A 40 12.17 8.14 9.44
CA ASN A 40 13.38 8.95 9.44
C ASN A 40 14.05 8.90 8.06
N TYR A 41 14.01 7.74 7.40
CA TYR A 41 14.50 7.59 6.03
C TYR A 41 13.50 8.10 4.99
N PHE A 42 12.26 7.63 5.03
CA PHE A 42 11.16 8.00 4.13
C PHE A 42 10.42 9.22 4.67
N HIS A 43 10.96 10.41 4.40
CA HIS A 43 10.33 11.68 4.74
C HIS A 43 10.31 12.64 3.53
N PRO A 44 9.35 13.58 3.47
CA PRO A 44 9.36 14.62 2.45
C PRO A 44 10.62 15.48 2.55
N LYS A 45 11.31 15.68 1.42
CA LYS A 45 12.44 16.60 1.32
C LYS A 45 11.97 17.97 0.83
N PRO A 46 12.06 19.04 1.63
CA PRO A 46 11.69 20.38 1.19
C PRO A 46 12.45 20.82 -0.06
N GLY A 47 11.74 21.39 -1.04
CA GLY A 47 12.32 21.86 -2.30
C GLY A 47 12.78 20.76 -3.25
N ALA A 48 12.43 19.50 -3.01
CA ALA A 48 12.69 18.43 -3.97
C ALA A 48 11.88 18.64 -5.25
N LYS A 49 12.56 18.49 -6.40
CA LYS A 49 11.98 18.60 -7.74
C LYS A 49 11.63 17.22 -8.28
N LEU A 50 10.45 17.06 -8.88
CA LEU A 50 10.01 15.81 -9.51
C LEU A 50 10.38 15.82 -11.00
N VAL A 51 11.61 15.42 -11.30
CA VAL A 51 12.11 15.35 -12.68
C VAL A 51 12.28 13.90 -13.11
N LEU A 52 11.52 13.48 -14.10
CA LEU A 52 11.65 12.16 -14.73
C LEU A 52 12.63 12.27 -15.91
N GLN A 53 13.92 12.27 -15.60
CA GLN A 53 15.02 12.50 -16.56
C GLN A 53 14.95 11.59 -17.80
N ASN A 54 14.66 10.32 -17.57
CA ASN A 54 14.48 9.27 -18.57
C ASN A 54 13.29 9.51 -19.53
N LYS A 55 12.39 10.44 -19.21
CA LYS A 55 11.29 10.87 -20.08
C LYS A 55 11.39 12.35 -20.49
N ASN A 56 12.48 13.04 -20.13
CA ASN A 56 12.63 14.49 -20.28
C ASN A 56 11.39 15.27 -19.81
N LEU A 57 10.82 14.87 -18.67
CA LEU A 57 9.58 15.43 -18.13
C LEU A 57 9.84 16.03 -16.74
N ASP A 58 9.57 17.33 -16.61
CA ASP A 58 9.63 18.05 -15.33
C ASP A 58 8.20 18.29 -14.82
N LEU A 59 7.90 17.74 -13.64
CA LEU A 59 6.61 17.87 -12.97
C LEU A 59 6.72 18.73 -11.70
N SER A 60 7.82 19.47 -11.53
CA SER A 60 8.08 20.23 -10.30
C SER A 60 7.13 21.40 -10.07
N GLU A 61 6.55 21.95 -11.14
CA GLU A 61 5.65 23.11 -11.11
C GLU A 61 4.18 22.72 -11.37
N VAL A 62 3.83 21.43 -11.25
CA VAL A 62 2.45 20.97 -11.46
C VAL A 62 1.66 21.15 -10.17
N ASP A 63 0.55 21.89 -10.24
CA ASP A 63 -0.31 22.19 -9.10
C ASP A 63 -0.97 20.94 -8.49
N GLU A 64 -1.36 19.97 -9.35
CA GLU A 64 -2.04 18.75 -8.92
C GLU A 64 -1.50 17.52 -9.65
N ILE A 65 -0.96 16.56 -8.89
CA ILE A 65 -0.46 15.29 -9.41
C ILE A 65 -1.13 14.14 -8.67
N VAL A 66 -1.82 13.28 -9.41
CA VAL A 66 -2.35 12.01 -8.91
C VAL A 66 -1.47 10.86 -9.41
N THR A 67 -0.79 10.18 -8.49
CA THR A 67 0.02 8.99 -8.82
C THR A 67 -0.58 7.73 -8.21
N TYR A 68 -0.51 6.63 -8.94
CA TYR A 68 -0.86 5.30 -8.44
C TYR A 68 0.26 4.31 -8.78
N VAL A 69 0.63 3.50 -7.79
CA VAL A 69 1.67 2.47 -7.94
C VAL A 69 1.17 1.18 -7.31
N ALA A 70 1.16 0.11 -8.11
CA ALA A 70 0.86 -1.24 -7.68
C ALA A 70 1.66 -2.25 -8.51
N ARG A 71 1.67 -3.51 -8.07
CA ARG A 71 2.25 -4.60 -8.85
C ARG A 71 1.26 -5.04 -9.93
N GLY A 72 1.51 -4.61 -11.16
CA GLY A 72 0.67 -4.93 -12.32
C GLY A 72 -0.74 -4.35 -12.23
N MET A 73 -1.66 -4.92 -13.02
CA MET A 73 -3.06 -4.51 -13.13
C MET A 73 -3.96 -5.38 -12.23
N GLU A 74 -3.54 -5.60 -10.99
CA GLU A 74 -4.17 -6.56 -10.09
C GLU A 74 -5.49 -6.02 -9.50
N PRO A 75 -6.65 -6.71 -9.68
CA PRO A 75 -7.95 -6.23 -9.20
C PRO A 75 -8.00 -5.99 -7.70
N TYR A 76 -7.39 -6.88 -6.90
CA TYR A 76 -7.37 -6.76 -5.43
C TYR A 76 -6.55 -5.58 -4.91
N ARG A 77 -5.72 -4.96 -5.76
CA ARG A 77 -4.98 -3.74 -5.42
C ARG A 77 -5.74 -2.47 -5.78
N GLY A 78 -6.96 -2.60 -6.28
CA GLY A 78 -7.81 -1.47 -6.63
C GLY A 78 -7.55 -0.88 -8.01
N PHE A 79 -6.85 -1.60 -8.90
CA PHE A 79 -6.54 -1.08 -10.23
C PHE A 79 -7.79 -0.69 -11.04
N PRO A 80 -8.86 -1.52 -11.14
CA PRO A 80 -10.09 -1.15 -11.84
C PRO A 80 -10.73 0.12 -11.27
N GLN A 81 -10.79 0.23 -9.94
CA GLN A 81 -11.36 1.38 -9.23
C GLN A 81 -10.54 2.65 -9.47
N PHE A 82 -9.21 2.53 -9.50
CA PHE A 82 -8.35 3.65 -9.85
C PHE A 82 -8.63 4.15 -11.27
N MET A 83 -8.75 3.25 -12.25
CA MET A 83 -9.06 3.63 -13.64
C MET A 83 -10.45 4.28 -13.77
N GLU A 84 -11.45 3.79 -13.03
CA GLU A 84 -12.77 4.41 -12.97
C GLU A 84 -12.68 5.84 -12.40
N ALA A 85 -11.95 6.02 -11.30
CA ALA A 85 -11.74 7.33 -10.68
C ALA A 85 -11.04 8.31 -11.64
N VAL A 86 -10.00 7.86 -12.36
CA VAL A 86 -9.31 8.68 -13.37
C VAL A 86 -10.28 9.15 -14.45
N SER A 87 -11.17 8.27 -14.95
CA SER A 87 -12.16 8.67 -15.95
C SER A 87 -13.13 9.74 -15.43
N ILE A 88 -13.56 9.62 -14.18
CA ILE A 88 -14.46 10.60 -13.54
C ILE A 88 -13.74 11.94 -13.34
N LEU A 89 -12.50 11.92 -12.85
CA LEU A 89 -11.70 13.12 -12.62
C LEU A 89 -11.48 13.90 -13.92
N LEU A 90 -10.99 13.24 -14.97
CA LEU A 90 -10.74 13.88 -16.27
C LEU A 90 -12.01 14.47 -16.90
N LYS A 91 -13.20 13.94 -16.61
CA LYS A 91 -14.47 14.53 -17.08
C LYS A 91 -14.89 15.76 -16.27
N LYS A 92 -14.53 15.82 -14.99
CA LYS A 92 -14.87 16.94 -14.09
C LYS A 92 -13.89 18.11 -14.20
N THR A 93 -12.65 17.83 -14.57
CA THR A 93 -11.57 18.79 -14.73
C THR A 93 -11.00 18.69 -16.16
N PRO A 94 -11.73 19.18 -17.18
CA PRO A 94 -11.29 19.12 -18.57
C PRO A 94 -10.08 20.02 -18.86
#